data_AF-Q7WU65-F1
#
_entry.id   AF-Q7WU65-F1
#
_cell.length_a   1.000
_cell.length_b   1.000
_cell.length_c   1.000
_cell.angle_alpha   90.00
_cell.angle_beta   90.00
_cell.angle_gamma   90.00
#
_symmetry.space_group_name_H-M   'P 1'
#
loop_
_entity.id
_entity.type
_entity.pdbx_description
1 polymer ?
#
loop_
_entity_poly.entity_id
_entity_poly.type
_entity_poly.pdbx_seq_one_letter_code
_entity_poly.pdbx_strand_id
1 'polypeptide(L)'
;MRAFSLLAILLFSLLSGCLTLGSEDHVPSFRWATVHDPSVTKVGDTFYVFGSHLQIAKSSDLMHWTQVNVGVYNNNPIIPNIFTELKETFEWAETNTLWAPHVIQLQDGRYYFYYCACRGDSPRSAMGIAVSDSIEGPYRNLGIILRSGYRPGEGMCEEGVPYDARIHPNVVDPHVFYDKEGNLWMVYGSYSGGIYILKLDPETGFPLPEQGYGKKLTGGNHSRIEGPFIFYSPDTGYYYLFLSFGGLDYRGGYNIRVARSKNPDGPYYDAEGHNMTDCYGPSFLEGNDPYIAPFGVKLVGNFTLSEGSIIDFRAFGYVSPGHNSAYYDPETGKYFIFFHTRFPGRGETYQIRVHQLFLNEDGWFVMAPFPYAGETIEELPLQEVVGEYQLVIHDKEMTNEIRKPVRIALNPDGTVTGAQTGEWEKKGHYITLKLDGEIYKGVALKQWHYSEKKWVTVFSALSQKGVSVWGIKTSE
;
A
#
# COMPACT_ATOMS: atom_id res chain seq x y z
N MET A 1 -42.38 39.48 73.29
CA MET A 1 -42.04 38.07 72.98
C MET A 1 -41.62 37.98 71.53
N ARG A 2 -40.62 37.13 71.21
CA ARG A 2 -39.86 36.98 69.93
C ARG A 2 -38.53 37.77 69.96
N ALA A 3 -37.47 37.23 70.57
CA ALA A 3 -36.57 36.15 70.12
C ALA A 3 -35.70 36.57 68.93
N PHE A 4 -34.45 36.92 69.24
CA PHE A 4 -33.32 37.09 68.31
C PHE A 4 -32.90 35.71 67.78
N SER A 5 -32.70 35.59 66.47
CA SER A 5 -32.01 34.45 65.87
C SER A 5 -30.84 34.94 65.03
N LEU A 6 -29.62 34.59 65.48
CA LEU A 6 -28.37 34.75 64.75
C LEU A 6 -28.40 33.94 63.45
N LEU A 7 -28.00 34.59 62.35
CA LEU A 7 -27.73 33.95 61.08
C LEU A 7 -26.25 33.50 61.07
N ALA A 8 -26.00 32.19 61.15
CA ALA A 8 -24.69 31.59 60.98
C ALA A 8 -24.45 31.34 59.47
N ILE A 9 -23.48 32.05 58.89
CA ILE A 9 -23.00 31.83 57.52
C ILE A 9 -21.92 30.74 57.58
N LEU A 10 -22.24 29.54 57.10
CA LEU A 10 -21.25 28.49 56.83
C LEU A 10 -20.59 28.77 55.47
N LEU A 11 -19.31 29.15 55.49
CA LEU A 11 -18.44 29.12 54.32
C LEU A 11 -18.07 27.66 54.01
N PHE A 12 -18.52 27.14 52.87
CA PHE A 12 -18.01 25.91 52.29
C PHE A 12 -16.82 26.26 51.38
N SER A 13 -15.61 25.94 51.83
CA SER A 13 -14.40 25.98 51.02
C SER A 13 -14.39 24.78 50.06
N LEU A 14 -14.70 25.03 48.79
CA LEU A 14 -14.50 24.10 47.68
C LEU A 14 -12.99 23.98 47.39
N LEU A 15 -12.38 22.88 47.83
CA LEU A 15 -11.10 22.41 47.34
C LEU A 15 -11.29 21.86 45.93
N SER A 16 -10.92 22.65 44.91
CA SER A 16 -10.72 22.15 43.55
C SER A 16 -9.50 21.21 43.53
N GLY A 17 -9.74 19.93 43.74
CA GLY A 17 -8.79 18.87 43.40
C GLY A 17 -8.72 18.75 41.88
N CYS A 18 -7.60 19.19 41.31
CA CYS A 18 -7.23 18.92 39.93
C CYS A 18 -6.99 17.41 39.80
N LEU A 19 -7.99 16.67 39.32
CA LEU A 19 -7.83 15.29 38.86
C LEU A 19 -7.19 15.37 37.47
N THR A 20 -5.86 15.30 37.42
CA THR A 20 -5.16 14.86 36.22
C THR A 20 -5.60 13.42 35.96
N LEU A 21 -6.54 13.24 35.03
CA LEU A 21 -6.73 11.96 34.34
C LEU A 21 -5.39 11.65 33.66
N GLY A 22 -4.57 10.82 34.31
CA GLY A 22 -3.48 10.15 33.61
C GLY A 22 -4.12 9.36 32.47
N SER A 23 -3.66 9.59 31.24
CA SER A 23 -3.95 8.66 30.16
C SER A 23 -3.49 7.29 30.64
N GLU A 24 -4.41 6.32 30.75
CA GLU A 24 -3.98 4.93 30.77
C GLU A 24 -3.12 4.74 29.52
N ASP A 25 -1.85 4.34 29.71
CA ASP A 25 -0.95 4.05 28.60
C ASP A 25 -1.59 2.93 27.77
N HIS A 26 -2.28 3.31 26.71
CA HIS A 26 -2.97 2.38 25.83
C HIS A 26 -1.93 1.51 25.14
N VAL A 27 -1.80 0.26 25.58
CA VAL A 27 -0.92 -0.75 24.97
C VAL A 27 -1.52 -1.18 23.63
N PRO A 28 -0.87 -0.90 22.49
CA PRO A 28 -1.39 -1.29 21.18
C PRO A 28 -1.59 -2.81 21.06
N SER A 29 -2.72 -3.21 20.49
CA SER A 29 -3.04 -4.59 20.11
C SER A 29 -3.53 -4.68 18.67
N PHE A 30 -3.51 -5.89 18.11
CA PHE A 30 -3.80 -6.09 16.68
C PHE A 30 -4.64 -7.34 16.44
N ARG A 31 -5.52 -7.26 15.45
CA ARG A 31 -6.18 -8.41 14.85
C ARG A 31 -6.18 -8.25 13.34
N TRP A 32 -5.26 -8.94 12.66
CA TRP A 32 -5.17 -8.88 11.20
C TRP A 32 -6.13 -9.86 10.52
N ALA A 33 -6.65 -9.46 9.37
CA ALA A 33 -7.48 -10.28 8.49
C ALA A 33 -6.64 -10.91 7.36
N THR A 34 -7.25 -11.86 6.65
CA THR A 34 -6.66 -12.49 5.45
C THR A 34 -7.39 -11.96 4.23
N VAL A 35 -6.75 -10.99 3.58
CA VAL A 35 -7.20 -10.39 2.32
C VAL A 35 -5.96 -10.26 1.44
N HIS A 36 -5.91 -11.02 0.34
CA HIS A 36 -4.88 -10.89 -0.69
C HIS A 36 -5.25 -9.69 -1.58
N ASP A 37 -4.25 -8.92 -2.02
CA ASP A 37 -4.45 -7.72 -2.85
C ASP A 37 -5.43 -6.68 -2.26
N PRO A 38 -5.22 -6.21 -1.00
CA PRO A 38 -6.18 -5.36 -0.32
C PRO A 38 -6.27 -3.96 -0.95
N SER A 39 -7.47 -3.63 -1.44
CA SER A 39 -7.84 -2.32 -1.98
C SER A 39 -8.75 -1.58 -1.00
N VAL A 40 -8.27 -0.46 -0.45
CA VAL A 40 -8.94 0.28 0.63
C VAL A 40 -10.02 1.23 0.13
N THR A 41 -11.14 1.28 0.87
CA THR A 41 -12.23 2.25 0.71
C THR A 41 -12.72 2.64 2.10
N LYS A 42 -12.82 3.95 2.42
CA LYS A 42 -13.40 4.43 3.69
C LYS A 42 -14.87 4.79 3.47
N VAL A 43 -15.76 4.32 4.35
CA VAL A 43 -17.19 4.64 4.38
C VAL A 43 -17.58 5.06 5.79
N GLY A 44 -17.91 6.34 5.96
CA GLY A 44 -18.03 6.94 7.29
C GLY A 44 -16.73 6.76 8.08
N ASP A 45 -16.84 6.22 9.30
CA ASP A 45 -15.68 5.95 10.16
C ASP A 45 -15.07 4.55 9.95
N THR A 46 -15.55 3.78 8.97
CA THR A 46 -15.11 2.40 8.74
C THR A 46 -14.27 2.29 7.48
N PHE A 47 -13.09 1.74 7.62
CA PHE A 47 -12.25 1.29 6.51
C PHE A 47 -12.65 -0.11 6.09
N TYR A 48 -12.82 -0.30 4.80
CA TYR A 48 -12.96 -1.61 4.15
C TYR A 48 -11.73 -1.89 3.30
N VAL A 49 -11.33 -3.15 3.24
CA VAL A 49 -10.40 -3.63 2.22
C VAL A 49 -11.08 -4.75 1.44
N PHE A 50 -11.11 -4.62 0.13
CA PHE A 50 -11.58 -5.62 -0.81
C PHE A 50 -10.37 -6.23 -1.52
N GLY A 51 -10.35 -7.54 -1.68
CA GLY A 51 -9.22 -8.22 -2.28
C GLY A 51 -9.60 -9.40 -3.15
N SER A 52 -8.57 -10.05 -3.68
CA SER A 52 -8.69 -11.27 -4.47
C SER A 52 -9.55 -12.33 -3.77
N HIS A 53 -10.16 -13.19 -4.57
CA HIS A 53 -11.09 -14.23 -4.14
C HIS A 53 -12.31 -13.68 -3.40
N LEU A 54 -12.65 -12.41 -3.61
CA LEU A 54 -13.71 -11.70 -2.91
C LEU A 54 -13.48 -11.66 -1.39
N GLN A 55 -12.22 -11.70 -0.94
CA GLN A 55 -11.89 -11.54 0.48
C GLN A 55 -12.15 -10.08 0.88
N ILE A 56 -12.84 -9.89 2.00
CA ILE A 56 -13.19 -8.54 2.50
C ILE A 56 -12.96 -8.50 4.00
N ALA A 57 -12.39 -7.40 4.48
CA ALA A 57 -12.31 -7.11 5.89
C ALA A 57 -12.63 -5.63 6.16
N LYS A 58 -13.00 -5.32 7.40
CA LYS A 58 -13.26 -3.94 7.84
C LYS A 58 -12.66 -3.62 9.19
N SER A 59 -12.34 -2.35 9.42
CA SER A 59 -11.76 -1.83 10.66
C SER A 59 -12.12 -0.36 10.85
N SER A 60 -12.29 0.09 12.10
CA SER A 60 -12.45 1.52 12.43
C SER A 60 -11.16 2.18 12.90
N ASP A 61 -10.10 1.40 13.16
CA ASP A 61 -8.86 1.87 13.80
C ASP A 61 -7.59 1.43 13.05
N LEU A 62 -7.74 0.74 11.92
CA LEU A 62 -6.67 0.19 11.08
C LEU A 62 -5.84 -0.94 11.73
N MET A 63 -6.14 -1.30 12.98
CA MET A 63 -5.40 -2.27 13.80
C MET A 63 -6.19 -3.55 14.07
N HIS A 64 -7.51 -3.42 14.29
CA HIS A 64 -8.43 -4.51 14.56
C HIS A 64 -9.38 -4.72 13.39
N TRP A 65 -9.07 -5.72 12.58
CA TRP A 65 -9.82 -6.07 11.39
C TRP A 65 -10.81 -7.19 11.67
N THR A 66 -12.02 -7.04 11.15
CA THR A 66 -13.07 -8.06 11.14
C THR A 66 -13.19 -8.59 9.72
N GLN A 67 -13.00 -9.91 9.54
CA GLN A 67 -13.24 -10.54 8.24
C GLN A 67 -14.74 -10.49 7.94
N VAL A 68 -15.10 -9.92 6.79
CA VAL A 68 -16.47 -9.79 6.29
C VAL A 68 -16.80 -10.93 5.32
N ASN A 69 -15.88 -11.25 4.42
CA ASN A 69 -16.02 -12.35 3.47
C ASN A 69 -14.68 -13.05 3.22
N VAL A 70 -14.72 -14.35 2.90
CA VAL A 70 -13.53 -15.20 2.78
C VAL A 70 -13.33 -15.82 1.39
N GLY A 71 -14.29 -15.72 0.47
CA GLY A 71 -14.24 -16.47 -0.77
C GLY A 71 -15.37 -16.22 -1.76
N VAL A 72 -15.22 -16.80 -2.95
CA VAL A 72 -16.22 -16.85 -4.03
C VAL A 72 -17.07 -18.12 -3.86
N TYR A 73 -18.38 -17.96 -3.62
CA TYR A 73 -19.35 -19.05 -3.49
C TYR A 73 -20.78 -18.55 -3.77
N ASN A 74 -21.72 -19.44 -4.11
CA ASN A 74 -23.06 -19.02 -4.58
C ASN A 74 -23.91 -18.30 -3.53
N ASN A 75 -23.87 -18.71 -2.26
CA ASN A 75 -24.63 -18.07 -1.18
C ASN A 75 -23.86 -16.89 -0.55
N ASN A 76 -23.03 -16.20 -1.35
CA ASN A 76 -22.23 -15.08 -0.88
C ASN A 76 -23.10 -13.81 -0.77
N PRO A 77 -23.07 -13.09 0.37
CA PRO A 77 -23.92 -11.91 0.58
C PRO A 77 -23.49 -10.70 -0.26
N ILE A 78 -22.20 -10.62 -0.62
CA ILE A 78 -21.62 -9.54 -1.42
C ILE A 78 -22.11 -9.64 -2.87
N ILE A 79 -22.04 -10.84 -3.46
CA ILE A 79 -22.56 -11.12 -4.81
C ILE A 79 -23.33 -12.44 -4.79
N PRO A 80 -24.66 -12.39 -4.51
CA PRO A 80 -25.50 -13.59 -4.51
C PRO A 80 -25.51 -14.26 -5.89
N ASN A 81 -25.42 -15.59 -5.92
CA ASN A 81 -25.34 -16.40 -7.14
C ASN A 81 -24.22 -15.94 -8.09
N ILE A 82 -23.04 -15.62 -7.54
CA ILE A 82 -21.91 -15.04 -8.27
C ILE A 82 -21.58 -15.70 -9.61
N PHE A 83 -21.64 -17.05 -9.71
CA PHE A 83 -21.34 -17.75 -10.97
C PHE A 83 -22.40 -17.55 -12.07
N THR A 84 -23.62 -17.15 -11.70
CA THR A 84 -24.65 -16.72 -12.64
C THR A 84 -24.57 -15.22 -12.88
N GLU A 85 -24.39 -14.42 -11.82
CA GLU A 85 -24.31 -12.96 -11.88
C GLU A 85 -23.16 -12.49 -12.79
N LEU A 86 -21.98 -13.14 -12.69
CA LEU A 86 -20.76 -12.82 -13.43
C LEU A 86 -20.38 -13.91 -14.45
N LYS A 87 -21.38 -14.64 -14.96
CA LYS A 87 -21.19 -15.82 -15.82
C LYS A 87 -20.22 -15.56 -16.98
N GLU A 88 -20.44 -14.48 -17.72
CA GLU A 88 -19.65 -14.13 -18.91
C GLU A 88 -18.18 -13.90 -18.59
N THR A 89 -17.88 -13.37 -17.40
CA THR A 89 -16.52 -13.13 -16.93
C THR A 89 -15.82 -14.45 -16.61
N PHE A 90 -16.48 -15.35 -15.89
CA PHE A 90 -15.92 -16.66 -15.56
C PHE A 90 -15.74 -17.54 -16.79
N GLU A 91 -16.70 -17.52 -17.72
CA GLU A 91 -16.60 -18.25 -18.99
C GLU A 91 -15.44 -17.74 -19.85
N TRP A 92 -15.27 -16.42 -19.94
CA TRP A 92 -14.13 -15.84 -20.67
C TRP A 92 -12.80 -16.21 -20.02
N ALA A 93 -12.66 -15.97 -18.71
CA ALA A 93 -11.41 -16.16 -17.99
C ALA A 93 -11.11 -17.63 -17.63
N GLU A 94 -12.03 -18.56 -17.89
CA GLU A 94 -11.87 -20.00 -17.63
C GLU A 94 -11.47 -20.29 -16.17
N THR A 95 -12.09 -19.58 -15.24
CA THR A 95 -11.78 -19.64 -13.79
C THR A 95 -13.06 -19.59 -12.96
N ASN A 96 -12.93 -19.89 -11.67
CA ASN A 96 -14.02 -19.85 -10.69
C ASN A 96 -13.73 -18.88 -9.54
N THR A 97 -12.76 -17.98 -9.71
CA THR A 97 -12.39 -16.97 -8.72
C THR A 97 -12.20 -15.60 -9.36
N LEU A 98 -12.21 -14.56 -8.53
CA LEU A 98 -11.95 -13.17 -8.93
C LEU A 98 -10.60 -12.72 -8.39
N TRP A 99 -9.96 -11.79 -9.06
CA TRP A 99 -8.69 -11.17 -8.66
C TRP A 99 -8.89 -9.69 -8.31
N ALA A 100 -8.00 -9.19 -7.45
CA ALA A 100 -7.72 -7.79 -7.08
C ALA A 100 -8.78 -6.76 -7.48
N PRO A 101 -9.95 -6.74 -6.83
CA PRO A 101 -10.99 -5.77 -7.12
C PRO A 101 -10.67 -4.40 -6.51
N HIS A 102 -11.35 -3.36 -6.99
CA HIS A 102 -11.42 -2.08 -6.31
C HIS A 102 -12.87 -1.60 -6.19
N VAL A 103 -13.19 -0.99 -5.05
CA VAL A 103 -14.52 -0.41 -4.80
C VAL A 103 -14.40 1.08 -4.57
N ILE A 104 -15.15 1.86 -5.34
CA ILE A 104 -15.23 3.32 -5.19
C ILE A 104 -16.69 3.75 -5.10
N GLN A 105 -16.97 4.78 -4.30
CA GLN A 105 -18.26 5.46 -4.34
C GLN A 105 -18.24 6.53 -5.42
N LEU A 106 -19.17 6.46 -6.39
CA LEU A 106 -19.31 7.50 -7.41
C LEU A 106 -20.27 8.61 -6.96
N GLN A 107 -20.45 9.62 -7.80
CA GLN A 107 -21.22 10.84 -7.49
C GLN A 107 -22.70 10.58 -7.20
N ASP A 108 -23.26 9.47 -7.68
CA ASP A 108 -24.62 9.05 -7.38
C ASP A 108 -24.79 8.41 -5.98
N GLY A 109 -23.69 8.29 -5.23
CA GLY A 109 -23.66 7.72 -3.89
C GLY A 109 -23.61 6.19 -3.84
N ARG A 110 -23.62 5.50 -5.00
CA ARG A 110 -23.54 4.04 -5.06
C ARG A 110 -22.08 3.57 -5.11
N TYR A 111 -21.88 2.31 -4.75
CA TYR A 111 -20.58 1.66 -4.72
C TYR A 111 -20.36 0.84 -5.98
N TYR A 112 -19.30 1.17 -6.71
CA TYR A 112 -18.90 0.54 -7.96
C TYR A 112 -17.74 -0.38 -7.69
N PHE A 113 -17.98 -1.68 -7.88
CA PHE A 113 -17.04 -2.78 -7.73
C PHE A 113 -16.44 -3.11 -9.09
N TYR A 114 -15.22 -2.64 -9.33
CA TYR A 114 -14.43 -3.02 -10.49
C TYR A 114 -13.78 -4.37 -10.19
N TYR A 115 -14.27 -5.41 -10.85
CA TYR A 115 -13.80 -6.78 -10.67
C TYR A 115 -12.97 -7.23 -11.87
N CYS A 116 -12.09 -8.19 -11.66
CA CYS A 116 -11.46 -8.91 -12.76
C CYS A 116 -11.35 -10.41 -12.47
N ALA A 117 -11.21 -11.20 -13.52
CA ALA A 117 -10.92 -12.63 -13.44
C ALA A 117 -9.87 -12.99 -14.48
N CYS A 118 -8.98 -13.92 -14.12
CA CYS A 118 -7.90 -14.38 -14.96
C CYS A 118 -7.77 -15.91 -14.86
N ARG A 119 -7.39 -16.54 -15.98
CA ARG A 119 -7.11 -17.98 -16.02
C ARG A 119 -5.92 -18.39 -15.16
N GLY A 120 -4.98 -17.48 -14.96
CA GLY A 120 -3.81 -17.63 -14.08
C GLY A 120 -2.53 -18.08 -14.77
N ASP A 121 -2.62 -18.83 -15.86
CA ASP A 121 -1.47 -19.32 -16.65
C ASP A 121 -1.16 -18.45 -17.89
N SER A 122 -2.00 -17.46 -18.15
CA SER A 122 -1.99 -16.62 -19.35
C SER A 122 -2.85 -15.37 -19.11
N PRO A 123 -2.70 -14.29 -19.90
CA PRO A 123 -3.49 -13.07 -19.73
C PRO A 123 -4.90 -13.20 -20.33
N ARG A 124 -5.50 -14.39 -20.24
CA ARG A 124 -6.90 -14.62 -20.59
C ARG A 124 -7.75 -14.08 -19.45
N SER A 125 -8.21 -12.84 -19.60
CA SER A 125 -8.84 -12.11 -18.50
C SER A 125 -9.96 -11.21 -18.99
N ALA A 126 -10.91 -10.97 -18.09
CA ALA A 126 -12.00 -10.02 -18.28
C ALA A 126 -12.13 -9.14 -17.03
N MET A 127 -12.36 -7.86 -17.26
CA MET A 127 -12.66 -6.87 -16.24
C MET A 127 -14.09 -6.35 -16.43
N GLY A 128 -14.83 -6.18 -15.35
CA GLY A 128 -16.19 -5.66 -15.39
C GLY A 128 -16.53 -4.81 -14.18
N ILE A 129 -17.75 -4.29 -14.19
CA ILE A 129 -18.27 -3.43 -13.14
C ILE A 129 -19.53 -4.09 -12.55
N ALA A 130 -19.63 -4.10 -11.23
CA ALA A 130 -20.89 -4.34 -10.54
C ALA A 130 -21.21 -3.18 -9.60
N VAL A 131 -22.47 -2.90 -9.32
CA VAL A 131 -22.90 -1.75 -8.51
C VAL A 131 -23.79 -2.17 -7.35
N SER A 132 -23.68 -1.48 -6.22
CA SER A 132 -24.56 -1.67 -5.06
C SER A 132 -24.89 -0.33 -4.39
N ASP A 133 -26.05 -0.27 -3.73
CA ASP A 133 -26.41 0.85 -2.85
C ASP A 133 -25.73 0.74 -1.47
N SER A 134 -25.06 -0.38 -1.17
CA SER A 134 -24.38 -0.65 0.10
C SER A 134 -22.98 -1.21 -0.14
N ILE A 135 -22.01 -0.77 0.65
CA ILE A 135 -20.60 -1.20 0.54
C ILE A 135 -20.44 -2.72 0.72
N GLU A 136 -21.28 -3.35 1.57
CA GLU A 136 -21.28 -4.80 1.80
C GLU A 136 -22.21 -5.57 0.83
N GLY A 137 -22.67 -4.92 -0.24
CA GLY A 137 -23.53 -5.51 -1.25
C GLY A 137 -25.03 -5.56 -0.87
N PRO A 138 -25.85 -6.29 -1.67
CA PRO A 138 -25.43 -7.10 -2.81
C PRO A 138 -25.07 -6.24 -4.03
N TYR A 139 -23.99 -6.60 -4.72
CA TYR A 139 -23.61 -5.99 -5.99
C TYR A 139 -24.34 -6.66 -7.16
N ARG A 140 -24.66 -5.85 -8.19
CA ARG A 140 -25.33 -6.27 -9.42
C ARG A 140 -24.48 -5.94 -10.63
N ASN A 141 -24.30 -6.91 -11.50
CA ASN A 141 -23.42 -6.78 -12.65
C ASN A 141 -23.94 -5.72 -13.64
N LEU A 142 -23.06 -4.83 -14.09
CA LEU A 142 -23.30 -3.87 -15.17
C LEU A 142 -22.66 -4.31 -16.49
N GLY A 143 -21.76 -5.30 -16.46
CA GLY A 143 -21.15 -5.91 -17.62
C GLY A 143 -19.62 -5.83 -17.63
N ILE A 144 -19.04 -6.56 -18.59
CA ILE A 144 -17.59 -6.54 -18.89
C ILE A 144 -17.25 -5.27 -19.65
N ILE A 145 -16.18 -4.60 -19.22
CA ILE A 145 -15.65 -3.37 -19.83
C ILE A 145 -14.38 -3.59 -20.65
N LEU A 146 -13.59 -4.62 -20.35
CA LEU A 146 -12.36 -4.95 -21.06
C LEU A 146 -12.10 -6.46 -21.08
N ARG A 147 -11.46 -6.93 -22.14
CA ARG A 147 -10.91 -8.29 -22.27
C ARG A 147 -9.46 -8.29 -22.72
N SER A 148 -8.72 -9.33 -22.34
CA SER A 148 -7.39 -9.66 -22.83
C SER A 148 -7.26 -11.16 -23.10
N GLY A 149 -6.22 -11.55 -23.84
CA GLY A 149 -5.94 -12.95 -24.15
C GLY A 149 -6.88 -13.52 -25.21
N TYR A 150 -7.28 -12.70 -26.17
CA TYR A 150 -8.00 -13.16 -27.37
C TYR A 150 -7.20 -14.23 -28.09
N ARG A 151 -7.87 -15.32 -28.44
CA ARG A 151 -7.31 -16.43 -29.23
C ARG A 151 -7.60 -16.22 -30.71
N PRO A 152 -6.84 -16.88 -31.61
CA PRO A 152 -7.17 -16.91 -33.03
C PRO A 152 -8.63 -17.34 -33.25
N GLY A 153 -9.39 -16.51 -33.98
CA GLY A 153 -10.80 -16.75 -34.28
C GLY A 153 -11.81 -16.06 -33.35
N GLU A 154 -11.37 -15.44 -32.24
CA GLU A 154 -12.26 -14.73 -31.31
C GLU A 154 -12.39 -13.22 -31.60
N GLY A 155 -11.89 -12.77 -32.76
CA GLY A 155 -11.95 -11.37 -33.19
C GLY A 155 -10.68 -10.57 -32.86
N MET A 156 -10.83 -9.25 -32.81
CA MET A 156 -9.77 -8.30 -32.48
C MET A 156 -9.88 -7.84 -31.02
N CYS A 157 -8.77 -7.39 -30.45
CA CYS A 157 -8.73 -6.81 -29.10
C CYS A 157 -9.38 -5.43 -29.06
N GLU A 158 -9.36 -4.80 -27.88
CA GLU A 158 -9.97 -3.49 -27.62
C GLU A 158 -9.40 -2.36 -28.49
N GLU A 159 -8.19 -2.52 -29.04
CA GLU A 159 -7.57 -1.58 -30.00
C GLU A 159 -7.92 -1.87 -31.48
N GLY A 160 -8.76 -2.87 -31.76
CA GLY A 160 -9.13 -3.25 -33.13
C GLY A 160 -8.04 -4.02 -33.89
N VAL A 161 -7.03 -4.54 -33.19
CA VAL A 161 -5.91 -5.33 -33.74
C VAL A 161 -5.82 -6.72 -33.07
N PRO A 162 -5.02 -7.67 -33.59
CA PRO A 162 -4.77 -8.92 -32.87
C PRO A 162 -4.14 -8.68 -31.49
N TYR A 163 -4.60 -9.41 -30.47
CA TYR A 163 -4.02 -9.32 -29.12
C TYR A 163 -2.57 -9.85 -29.09
N ASP A 164 -1.71 -9.17 -28.33
CA ASP A 164 -0.29 -9.48 -28.19
C ASP A 164 0.13 -9.09 -26.78
N ALA A 165 0.34 -10.09 -25.93
CA ALA A 165 0.64 -9.91 -24.52
C ALA A 165 1.99 -9.23 -24.25
N ARG A 166 2.83 -8.98 -25.27
CA ARG A 166 4.08 -8.22 -25.11
C ARG A 166 3.84 -6.71 -25.05
N ILE A 167 2.75 -6.25 -25.66
CA ILE A 167 2.42 -4.82 -25.78
C ILE A 167 1.06 -4.49 -25.20
N HIS A 168 0.07 -5.38 -25.30
CA HIS A 168 -1.26 -5.21 -24.73
C HIS A 168 -1.31 -5.72 -23.27
N PRO A 169 -2.06 -5.04 -22.38
CA PRO A 169 -2.12 -5.39 -20.98
C PRO A 169 -2.89 -6.69 -20.73
N ASN A 170 -2.59 -7.32 -19.59
CA ASN A 170 -3.54 -8.20 -18.95
C ASN A 170 -4.61 -7.34 -18.24
N VAL A 171 -5.90 -7.53 -18.52
CA VAL A 171 -6.97 -6.65 -17.99
C VAL A 171 -7.38 -7.03 -16.56
N VAL A 172 -6.46 -6.89 -15.62
CA VAL A 172 -6.64 -7.16 -14.19
C VAL A 172 -6.13 -6.00 -13.34
N ASP A 173 -6.30 -6.10 -12.02
CA ASP A 173 -5.80 -5.16 -11.02
C ASP A 173 -6.27 -3.70 -11.20
N PRO A 174 -7.59 -3.45 -11.37
CA PRO A 174 -8.10 -2.09 -11.48
C PRO A 174 -7.92 -1.30 -10.18
N HIS A 175 -7.53 -0.05 -10.31
CA HIS A 175 -7.69 0.98 -9.29
C HIS A 175 -8.33 2.22 -9.92
N VAL A 176 -9.45 2.64 -9.35
CA VAL A 176 -10.26 3.75 -9.85
C VAL A 176 -10.18 4.92 -8.87
N PHE A 177 -9.92 6.12 -9.38
CA PHE A 177 -9.74 7.29 -8.55
C PHE A 177 -10.18 8.57 -9.26
N TYR A 178 -10.60 9.54 -8.45
CA TYR A 178 -10.77 10.91 -8.91
C TYR A 178 -9.43 11.64 -8.86
N ASP A 179 -9.13 12.38 -9.91
CA ASP A 179 -8.04 13.35 -9.88
C ASP A 179 -8.47 14.62 -9.12
N LYS A 180 -7.51 15.53 -8.87
CA LYS A 180 -7.77 16.78 -8.14
C LYS A 180 -8.75 17.73 -8.83
N GLU A 181 -9.06 17.49 -10.11
CA GLU A 181 -9.98 18.27 -10.94
C GLU A 181 -11.36 17.61 -11.05
N GLY A 182 -11.55 16.44 -10.43
CA GLY A 182 -12.80 15.69 -10.42
C GLY A 182 -12.99 14.78 -11.64
N ASN A 183 -11.98 14.59 -12.49
CA ASN A 183 -12.06 13.57 -13.54
C ASN A 183 -11.85 12.18 -12.93
N LEU A 184 -12.57 11.19 -13.44
CA LEU A 184 -12.45 9.80 -13.03
C LEU A 184 -11.44 9.07 -13.92
N TRP A 185 -10.53 8.30 -13.32
CA TRP A 185 -9.50 7.52 -14.00
C TRP A 185 -9.46 6.10 -13.46
N MET A 186 -9.09 5.14 -14.31
CA MET A 186 -8.78 3.77 -13.93
C MET A 186 -7.36 3.41 -14.38
N VAL A 187 -6.48 3.10 -13.44
CA VAL A 187 -5.18 2.48 -13.73
C VAL A 187 -5.29 0.97 -13.51
N TYR A 188 -4.67 0.17 -14.36
CA TYR A 188 -4.77 -1.28 -14.30
C TYR A 188 -3.60 -1.98 -15.03
N GLY A 189 -3.48 -3.29 -14.83
CA GLY A 189 -2.52 -4.13 -15.55
C GLY A 189 -1.68 -5.01 -14.62
N SER A 190 -1.36 -6.21 -15.12
CA SER A 190 -0.39 -7.12 -14.51
C SER A 190 0.46 -7.78 -15.58
N TYR A 191 1.78 -7.67 -15.43
CA TYR A 191 2.77 -8.24 -16.33
C TYR A 191 2.53 -7.82 -17.79
N SER A 192 2.54 -8.77 -18.73
CA SER A 192 2.17 -8.61 -20.14
C SER A 192 2.68 -7.29 -20.76
N GLY A 193 1.80 -6.53 -21.42
CA GLY A 193 2.13 -5.25 -22.04
C GLY A 193 2.41 -4.10 -21.08
N GLY A 194 2.25 -4.31 -19.76
CA GLY A 194 2.49 -3.32 -18.73
C GLY A 194 1.22 -2.74 -18.12
N ILE A 195 1.39 -1.55 -17.53
CA ILE A 195 0.38 -0.83 -16.77
C ILE A 195 -0.21 0.28 -17.63
N TYR A 196 -1.53 0.36 -17.67
CA TYR A 196 -2.29 1.28 -18.51
C TYR A 196 -3.24 2.13 -17.67
N ILE A 197 -3.63 3.29 -18.21
CA ILE A 197 -4.63 4.17 -17.60
C ILE A 197 -5.70 4.57 -18.62
N LEU A 198 -6.95 4.53 -18.19
CA LEU A 198 -8.14 4.95 -18.94
C LEU A 198 -8.81 6.11 -18.22
N LYS A 199 -9.34 7.06 -19.01
CA LYS A 199 -10.28 8.06 -18.49
C LYS A 199 -11.68 7.44 -18.46
N LEU A 200 -12.39 7.62 -17.36
CA LEU A 200 -13.73 7.10 -17.17
C LEU A 200 -14.76 8.24 -17.18
N ASP A 201 -15.99 7.88 -17.52
CA ASP A 201 -17.17 8.72 -17.31
C ASP A 201 -17.51 8.72 -15.80
N PRO A 202 -17.51 9.90 -15.12
CA PRO A 202 -17.79 9.98 -13.69
C PRO A 202 -19.25 9.67 -13.33
N GLU A 203 -20.19 9.70 -14.28
CA GLU A 203 -21.60 9.40 -14.04
C GLU A 203 -21.88 7.90 -14.13
N THR A 204 -21.23 7.21 -15.08
CA THR A 204 -21.51 5.80 -15.36
C THR A 204 -20.44 4.85 -14.82
N GLY A 205 -19.22 5.33 -14.58
CA GLY A 205 -18.06 4.53 -14.22
C GLY A 205 -17.42 3.77 -15.39
N PHE A 206 -17.99 3.82 -16.60
CA PHE A 206 -17.45 3.14 -17.78
C PHE A 206 -16.30 3.93 -18.42
N PRO A 207 -15.36 3.26 -19.13
CA PRO A 207 -14.39 3.97 -19.95
C PRO A 207 -15.06 4.87 -20.98
N LEU A 208 -14.51 6.07 -21.17
CA LEU A 208 -14.89 6.91 -22.32
C LEU A 208 -14.58 6.18 -23.64
N PRO A 209 -15.35 6.40 -24.72
CA PRO A 209 -15.21 5.66 -25.97
C PRO A 209 -13.85 5.92 -26.65
N GLU A 210 -13.47 5.02 -27.57
CA GLU A 210 -12.33 5.15 -28.48
C GLU A 210 -10.93 5.25 -27.83
N GLN A 211 -10.77 4.71 -26.61
CA GLN A 211 -9.46 4.68 -25.94
C GLN A 211 -8.67 3.38 -26.12
N GLY A 212 -9.30 2.30 -26.62
CA GLY A 212 -8.70 0.97 -26.62
C GLY A 212 -8.32 0.53 -25.21
N TYR A 213 -7.06 0.10 -25.01
CA TYR A 213 -6.53 -0.18 -23.67
C TYR A 213 -6.13 1.07 -22.87
N GLY A 214 -6.13 2.25 -23.48
CA GLY A 214 -5.73 3.51 -22.85
C GLY A 214 -4.24 3.81 -22.99
N LYS A 215 -3.73 4.68 -22.13
CA LYS A 215 -2.33 5.15 -22.18
C LYS A 215 -1.44 4.26 -21.34
N LYS A 216 -0.34 3.74 -21.91
CA LYS A 216 0.68 2.99 -21.16
C LYS A 216 1.47 3.92 -20.22
N LEU A 217 1.66 3.49 -18.97
CA LEU A 217 2.42 4.20 -17.94
C LEU A 217 3.79 3.58 -17.65
N THR A 218 3.90 2.26 -17.71
CA THR A 218 5.14 1.50 -17.46
C THR A 218 5.02 0.08 -18.00
N GLY A 219 6.14 -0.64 -18.11
CA GLY A 219 6.13 -2.06 -18.46
C GLY A 219 6.01 -2.36 -19.96
N GLY A 220 5.79 -3.65 -20.23
CA GLY A 220 5.92 -4.26 -21.54
C GLY A 220 6.71 -5.57 -21.44
N ASN A 221 6.62 -6.38 -22.48
CA ASN A 221 7.41 -7.59 -22.66
C ASN A 221 7.33 -8.57 -21.47
N HIS A 222 6.20 -8.64 -20.78
CA HIS A 222 5.99 -9.51 -19.61
C HIS A 222 6.87 -9.16 -18.39
N SER A 223 7.27 -7.89 -18.26
CA SER A 223 7.93 -7.37 -17.06
C SER A 223 7.09 -7.65 -15.82
N ARG A 224 7.68 -8.19 -14.74
CA ARG A 224 6.97 -8.58 -13.50
C ARG A 224 6.57 -7.36 -12.67
N ILE A 225 5.58 -6.62 -13.16
CA ILE A 225 5.05 -5.37 -12.59
C ILE A 225 3.53 -5.47 -12.60
N GLU A 226 2.90 -5.27 -11.44
CA GLU A 226 1.44 -5.38 -11.28
C GLU A 226 0.91 -4.55 -10.11
N GLY A 227 -0.40 -4.65 -9.83
CA GLY A 227 -1.07 -3.99 -8.71
C GLY A 227 -0.89 -2.47 -8.69
N PRO A 228 -1.21 -1.74 -9.79
CA PRO A 228 -1.04 -0.31 -9.82
C PRO A 228 -2.04 0.41 -8.93
N PHE A 229 -1.56 1.35 -8.13
CA PHE A 229 -2.41 2.22 -7.32
C PHE A 229 -1.93 3.67 -7.43
N ILE A 230 -2.82 4.60 -7.79
CA ILE A 230 -2.48 6.02 -7.94
C ILE A 230 -3.12 6.82 -6.82
N PHE A 231 -2.31 7.60 -6.12
CA PHE A 231 -2.77 8.38 -4.99
C PHE A 231 -2.28 9.82 -5.10
N TYR A 232 -3.16 10.82 -4.92
CA TYR A 232 -2.80 12.23 -4.97
C TYR A 232 -2.47 12.78 -3.57
N SER A 233 -1.26 13.33 -3.39
CA SER A 233 -0.91 14.05 -2.17
C SER A 233 -1.21 15.55 -2.32
N PRO A 234 -2.11 16.14 -1.51
CA PRO A 234 -2.30 17.58 -1.48
C PRO A 234 -1.07 18.34 -0.95
N ASP A 235 -0.26 17.71 -0.09
CA ASP A 235 0.92 18.35 0.52
C ASP A 235 2.06 18.59 -0.48
N THR A 236 2.19 17.74 -1.50
CA THR A 236 3.23 17.87 -2.53
C THR A 236 2.69 18.26 -3.91
N GLY A 237 1.37 18.13 -4.10
CA GLY A 237 0.71 18.31 -5.39
C GLY A 237 1.21 17.32 -6.45
N TYR A 238 1.57 16.09 -6.05
CA TYR A 238 1.95 14.99 -6.93
C TYR A 238 0.95 13.84 -6.84
N TYR A 239 0.77 13.15 -7.96
CA TYR A 239 0.23 11.79 -8.02
C TYR A 239 1.37 10.81 -7.84
N TYR A 240 1.18 9.81 -6.98
CA TYR A 240 2.14 8.74 -6.72
C TYR A 240 1.56 7.44 -7.29
N LEU A 241 2.28 6.85 -8.24
CA LEU A 241 1.99 5.53 -8.79
C LEU A 241 2.75 4.49 -7.97
N PHE A 242 2.03 3.77 -7.13
CA PHE A 242 2.50 2.58 -6.46
C PHE A 242 2.37 1.37 -7.38
N LEU A 243 3.35 0.47 -7.29
CA LEU A 243 3.45 -0.74 -8.09
C LEU A 243 4.06 -1.85 -7.24
N SER A 244 3.76 -3.09 -7.59
CA SER A 244 4.46 -4.24 -7.04
C SER A 244 5.35 -4.87 -8.09
N PHE A 245 6.62 -5.06 -7.75
CA PHE A 245 7.62 -5.67 -8.62
C PHE A 245 7.91 -7.08 -8.13
N GLY A 246 8.07 -8.02 -9.06
CA GLY A 246 8.43 -9.40 -8.77
C GLY A 246 7.21 -10.30 -8.68
N GLY A 247 7.40 -11.52 -8.18
CA GLY A 247 6.32 -12.49 -7.99
C GLY A 247 5.81 -12.49 -6.55
N LEU A 248 4.48 -12.60 -6.40
CA LEU A 248 3.78 -12.58 -5.11
C LEU A 248 4.15 -13.74 -4.17
N ASP A 249 4.61 -14.87 -4.71
CA ASP A 249 4.90 -16.08 -3.93
C ASP A 249 6.07 -15.88 -2.96
N TYR A 250 6.24 -16.79 -2.00
CA TYR A 250 7.31 -16.69 -0.98
C TYR A 250 8.72 -16.57 -1.59
N ARG A 251 8.94 -17.07 -2.81
CA ARG A 251 10.22 -17.05 -3.53
C ARG A 251 10.26 -16.06 -4.69
N GLY A 252 9.19 -15.30 -4.91
CA GLY A 252 9.03 -14.45 -6.08
C GLY A 252 9.70 -13.08 -5.97
N GLY A 253 10.07 -12.66 -4.74
CA GLY A 253 10.77 -11.40 -4.48
C GLY A 253 9.88 -10.16 -4.60
N TYR A 254 8.62 -10.28 -4.21
CA TYR A 254 7.66 -9.18 -4.26
C TYR A 254 8.13 -8.00 -3.42
N ASN A 255 8.04 -6.80 -3.98
CA ASN A 255 8.44 -5.57 -3.33
C ASN A 255 7.63 -4.39 -3.85
N ILE A 256 7.37 -3.40 -2.98
CA ILE A 256 6.58 -2.22 -3.31
C ILE A 256 7.50 -1.14 -3.89
N ARG A 257 7.10 -0.59 -5.03
CA ARG A 257 7.75 0.51 -5.73
C ARG A 257 6.84 1.73 -5.81
N VAL A 258 7.42 2.91 -5.86
CA VAL A 258 6.69 4.16 -6.12
C VAL A 258 7.41 5.06 -7.12
N ALA A 259 6.63 5.72 -7.98
CA ALA A 259 7.04 6.81 -8.86
C ALA A 259 6.04 7.97 -8.72
N ARG A 260 6.36 9.17 -9.21
CA ARG A 260 5.44 10.33 -9.11
C ARG A 260 5.31 11.13 -10.39
N SER A 261 4.18 11.81 -10.55
CA SER A 261 3.89 12.75 -11.64
C SER A 261 3.06 13.94 -11.18
N LYS A 262 3.11 15.04 -11.91
CA LYS A 262 2.19 16.18 -11.71
C LYS A 262 0.80 15.93 -12.34
N ASN A 263 0.68 14.94 -13.21
CA ASN A 263 -0.56 14.60 -13.90
C ASN A 263 -1.00 13.17 -13.50
N PRO A 264 -2.30 12.89 -13.45
CA PRO A 264 -2.80 11.55 -13.11
C PRO A 264 -2.37 10.48 -14.13
N ASP A 265 -2.19 10.87 -15.39
CA ASP A 265 -1.81 9.99 -16.51
C ASP A 265 -0.32 10.07 -16.88
N GLY A 266 0.51 10.66 -16.01
CA GLY A 266 1.97 10.71 -16.19
C GLY A 266 2.47 11.84 -17.12
N PRO A 267 3.72 11.75 -17.61
CA PRO A 267 4.70 10.68 -17.34
C PRO A 267 5.10 10.62 -15.86
N TYR A 268 5.35 9.40 -15.38
CA TYR A 268 5.80 9.14 -14.00
C TYR A 268 7.32 8.96 -13.97
N TYR A 269 7.96 9.54 -12.96
CA TYR A 269 9.41 9.44 -12.76
C TYR A 269 9.73 8.89 -11.37
N ASP A 270 10.84 8.18 -11.24
CA ASP A 270 11.40 7.79 -9.95
C ASP A 270 12.26 8.90 -9.32
N ALA A 271 12.91 8.60 -8.18
CA ALA A 271 13.75 9.56 -7.47
C ALA A 271 15.05 9.94 -8.21
N GLU A 272 15.49 9.11 -9.17
CA GLU A 272 16.66 9.38 -10.03
C GLU A 272 16.26 10.15 -11.30
N GLY A 273 14.96 10.32 -11.54
CA GLY A 273 14.44 10.95 -12.74
C GLY A 273 14.32 9.99 -13.93
N HIS A 274 14.36 8.67 -13.71
CA HIS A 274 14.06 7.70 -14.76
C HIS A 274 12.57 7.74 -15.08
N ASN A 275 12.25 7.79 -16.37
CA ASN A 275 10.86 7.73 -16.83
C ASN A 275 10.37 6.28 -16.75
N MET A 276 9.24 6.07 -16.07
CA MET A 276 8.68 4.73 -15.89
C MET A 276 8.21 4.10 -17.20
N THR A 277 7.95 4.87 -18.26
CA THR A 277 7.64 4.28 -19.59
C THR A 277 8.79 3.47 -20.18
N ASP A 278 10.02 3.72 -19.71
CA ASP A 278 11.23 3.03 -20.14
C ASP A 278 11.55 1.81 -19.24
N CYS A 279 10.74 1.57 -18.20
CA CYS A 279 10.86 0.44 -17.29
C CYS A 279 10.24 -0.82 -17.91
N TYR A 280 10.98 -1.47 -18.81
CA TYR A 280 10.62 -2.77 -19.37
C TYR A 280 11.87 -3.56 -19.77
N GLY A 281 11.76 -4.89 -19.73
CA GLY A 281 12.83 -5.79 -20.19
C GLY A 281 12.75 -6.14 -21.68
N PRO A 282 13.74 -6.86 -22.23
CA PRO A 282 13.67 -7.42 -23.58
C PRO A 282 12.47 -8.36 -23.75
N SER A 283 12.06 -8.65 -24.99
CA SER A 283 10.87 -9.45 -25.30
C SER A 283 10.94 -10.94 -24.94
N PHE A 284 11.97 -11.37 -24.21
CA PHE A 284 12.10 -12.75 -23.75
C PHE A 284 11.42 -12.89 -22.38
N LEU A 285 10.62 -13.95 -22.20
CA LEU A 285 9.74 -14.14 -21.04
C LEU A 285 10.48 -14.29 -19.69
N GLU A 286 11.70 -14.81 -19.71
CA GLU A 286 12.52 -15.05 -18.51
C GLU A 286 13.70 -14.06 -18.43
N GLY A 287 13.97 -13.54 -17.24
CA GLY A 287 15.14 -12.71 -16.98
C GLY A 287 14.95 -11.20 -17.16
N ASN A 288 13.71 -10.69 -17.12
CA ASN A 288 13.44 -9.25 -17.20
C ASN A 288 13.77 -8.47 -15.93
N ASP A 289 13.82 -9.12 -14.77
CA ASP A 289 13.98 -8.42 -13.48
C ASP A 289 15.21 -7.52 -13.39
N PRO A 290 16.41 -7.92 -13.86
CA PRO A 290 17.57 -7.03 -13.83
C PRO A 290 17.41 -5.74 -14.64
N TYR A 291 16.52 -5.72 -15.65
CA TYR A 291 16.26 -4.54 -16.48
C TYR A 291 15.26 -3.58 -15.83
N ILE A 292 14.33 -4.09 -15.03
CA ILE A 292 13.31 -3.26 -14.36
C ILE A 292 13.70 -2.90 -12.91
N ALA A 293 14.50 -3.71 -12.22
CA ALA A 293 14.95 -3.47 -10.85
C ALA A 293 15.59 -2.10 -10.59
N PRO A 294 16.36 -1.49 -11.52
CA PRO A 294 16.91 -0.15 -11.36
C PRO A 294 15.86 0.97 -11.29
N PHE A 295 14.61 0.74 -11.70
CA PHE A 295 13.57 1.76 -11.74
C PHE A 295 12.73 1.79 -10.45
N GLY A 296 12.14 2.95 -10.19
CA GLY A 296 11.19 3.15 -9.10
C GLY A 296 11.87 3.22 -7.73
N VAL A 297 11.24 3.92 -6.80
CA VAL A 297 11.65 3.94 -5.39
C VAL A 297 11.19 2.66 -4.72
N LYS A 298 12.10 1.82 -4.21
CA LYS A 298 11.75 0.60 -3.45
C LYS A 298 11.46 0.97 -2.00
N LEU A 299 10.19 0.87 -1.58
CA LEU A 299 9.76 1.21 -0.22
C LEU A 299 10.05 0.08 0.77
N VAL A 300 9.81 -1.16 0.36
CA VAL A 300 9.96 -2.34 1.21
C VAL A 300 10.16 -3.60 0.36
N GLY A 301 10.96 -4.54 0.85
CA GLY A 301 11.10 -5.90 0.33
C GLY A 301 11.18 -6.90 1.48
N ASN A 302 11.73 -8.09 1.23
CA ASN A 302 11.87 -9.12 2.27
C ASN A 302 12.83 -8.69 3.38
N PHE A 303 12.42 -8.82 4.64
CA PHE A 303 13.28 -8.54 5.79
C PHE A 303 12.88 -9.32 7.03
N THR A 304 13.78 -9.37 8.00
CA THR A 304 13.53 -9.79 9.39
C THR A 304 14.33 -8.92 10.32
N LEU A 305 13.83 -8.68 11.54
CA LEU A 305 14.59 -8.02 12.63
C LEU A 305 15.37 -9.01 13.52
N SER A 306 15.41 -10.30 13.13
CA SER A 306 16.28 -11.29 13.75
C SER A 306 17.71 -11.18 13.21
N GLU A 307 18.68 -11.11 14.12
CA GLU A 307 20.11 -11.10 13.76
C GLU A 307 20.68 -12.51 13.53
N GLY A 308 20.20 -13.49 14.30
CA GLY A 308 20.74 -14.84 14.31
C GLY A 308 20.28 -15.69 13.13
N SER A 309 18.98 -15.70 12.84
CA SER A 309 18.36 -16.56 11.81
C SER A 309 17.41 -15.77 10.91
N ILE A 310 17.39 -16.09 9.62
CA ILE A 310 16.38 -15.55 8.69
C ILE A 310 14.96 -16.02 9.01
N ILE A 311 14.82 -17.14 9.73
CA ILE A 311 13.54 -17.64 10.24
C ILE A 311 13.60 -17.59 11.77
N ASP A 312 12.85 -16.66 12.34
CA ASP A 312 12.54 -16.57 13.76
C ASP A 312 11.08 -16.11 13.90
N PHE A 313 10.22 -16.97 14.43
CA PHE A 313 8.79 -16.68 14.56
C PHE A 313 8.46 -15.64 15.65
N ARG A 314 9.43 -15.27 16.48
CA ARG A 314 9.31 -14.19 17.47
C ARG A 314 9.73 -12.85 16.91
N ALA A 315 10.61 -12.84 15.90
CA ALA A 315 11.05 -11.64 15.25
C ALA A 315 10.00 -11.11 14.28
N PHE A 316 9.93 -9.78 14.18
CA PHE A 316 9.13 -9.12 13.17
C PHE A 316 9.83 -9.21 11.80
N GLY A 317 9.08 -9.51 10.74
CA GLY A 317 9.64 -9.64 9.40
C GLY A 317 8.59 -10.01 8.37
N TYR A 318 8.85 -9.67 7.11
CA TYR A 318 7.97 -9.87 5.96
C TYR A 318 8.68 -10.59 4.83
N VAL A 319 7.89 -11.34 4.05
CA VAL A 319 8.28 -11.94 2.79
C VAL A 319 7.24 -11.57 1.74
N SER A 320 7.69 -11.14 0.58
CA SER A 320 6.88 -10.70 -0.54
C SER A 320 5.77 -9.71 -0.12
N PRO A 321 6.08 -8.59 0.58
CA PRO A 321 5.09 -7.56 0.84
C PRO A 321 4.74 -6.82 -0.46
N GLY A 322 3.45 -6.70 -0.76
CA GLY A 322 3.02 -5.98 -1.96
C GLY A 322 1.53 -6.02 -2.24
N HIS A 323 1.20 -5.70 -3.48
CA HIS A 323 -0.12 -5.39 -4.03
C HIS A 323 -0.86 -4.43 -3.10
N ASN A 324 -0.38 -3.19 -3.06
CA ASN A 324 -0.84 -2.23 -2.09
C ASN A 324 -1.94 -1.31 -2.63
N SER A 325 -2.75 -0.82 -1.71
CA SER A 325 -3.49 0.42 -1.84
C SER A 325 -2.96 1.46 -0.85
N ALA A 326 -3.43 2.70 -0.97
CA ALA A 326 -3.05 3.78 -0.06
C ALA A 326 -4.24 4.69 0.25
N TYR A 327 -4.19 5.35 1.40
CA TYR A 327 -5.22 6.29 1.84
C TYR A 327 -4.59 7.54 2.44
N TYR A 328 -5.18 8.70 2.16
CA TYR A 328 -4.90 9.93 2.87
C TYR A 328 -6.12 10.34 3.68
N ASP A 329 -5.87 10.61 4.95
CA ASP A 329 -6.88 11.07 5.86
C ASP A 329 -6.89 12.60 5.93
N PRO A 330 -7.87 13.29 5.32
CA PRO A 330 -7.91 14.75 5.31
C PRO A 330 -8.14 15.34 6.71
N GLU A 331 -8.66 14.57 7.66
CA GLU A 331 -8.90 15.03 9.04
C GLU A 331 -7.60 15.13 9.84
N THR A 332 -6.68 14.18 9.64
CA THR A 332 -5.43 14.07 10.41
C THR A 332 -4.19 14.44 9.60
N GLY A 333 -4.29 14.54 8.28
CA GLY A 333 -3.16 14.70 7.36
C GLY A 333 -2.28 13.45 7.23
N LYS A 334 -2.71 12.30 7.77
CA LYS A 334 -1.93 11.06 7.75
C LYS A 334 -2.09 10.31 6.44
N TYR A 335 -1.02 9.66 6.02
CA TYR A 335 -1.00 8.74 4.88
C TYR A 335 -0.82 7.31 5.37
N PHE A 336 -1.50 6.36 4.76
CA PHE A 336 -1.43 4.95 5.09
C PHE A 336 -1.25 4.11 3.83
N ILE A 337 -0.48 3.02 3.96
CA ILE A 337 -0.36 1.98 2.94
C ILE A 337 -0.97 0.69 3.47
N PHE A 338 -1.78 0.04 2.64
CA PHE A 338 -2.46 -1.23 2.92
C PHE A 338 -1.92 -2.26 1.94
N PHE A 339 -1.40 -3.37 2.42
CA PHE A 339 -0.79 -4.39 1.55
C PHE A 339 -0.95 -5.77 2.20
N HIS A 340 -0.81 -6.82 1.40
CA HIS A 340 -0.66 -8.16 1.94
C HIS A 340 0.81 -8.52 2.03
N THR A 341 1.15 -9.42 2.95
CA THR A 341 2.50 -9.96 3.05
C THR A 341 2.48 -11.39 3.53
N ARG A 342 3.47 -12.18 3.07
CA ARG A 342 3.85 -13.45 3.68
C ARG A 342 4.85 -13.20 4.81
N PHE A 343 5.29 -14.26 5.48
CA PHE A 343 6.13 -14.17 6.67
C PHE A 343 7.27 -15.19 6.63
N PRO A 344 8.47 -14.85 7.14
CA PRO A 344 9.60 -15.76 7.20
C PRO A 344 9.23 -17.13 7.79
N GLY A 345 9.49 -18.20 7.04
CA GLY A 345 9.23 -19.58 7.46
C GLY A 345 7.75 -20.02 7.51
N ARG A 346 6.82 -19.22 6.97
CA ARG A 346 5.37 -19.54 6.97
C ARG A 346 4.78 -19.87 5.59
N GLY A 347 5.64 -20.05 4.59
CA GLY A 347 5.23 -20.37 3.21
C GLY A 347 4.27 -19.32 2.64
N GLU A 348 3.22 -19.77 1.98
CA GLU A 348 2.24 -18.91 1.30
C GLU A 348 1.18 -18.29 2.24
N THR A 349 1.32 -18.44 3.56
CA THR A 349 0.40 -17.80 4.51
C THR A 349 0.55 -16.29 4.43
N TYR A 350 -0.56 -15.57 4.19
CA TYR A 350 -0.59 -14.11 4.12
C TYR A 350 -1.63 -13.48 5.03
N GLN A 351 -1.39 -12.22 5.37
CA GLN A 351 -2.34 -11.34 6.06
C GLN A 351 -2.16 -9.91 5.55
N ILE A 352 -3.18 -9.08 5.75
CA ILE A 352 -3.05 -7.64 5.55
C ILE A 352 -2.12 -7.01 6.59
N ARG A 353 -1.46 -5.93 6.19
CA ARG A 353 -0.73 -5.01 7.06
C ARG A 353 -1.03 -3.58 6.66
N VAL A 354 -1.01 -2.71 7.66
CA VAL A 354 -1.15 -1.27 7.48
C VAL A 354 0.05 -0.60 8.11
N HIS A 355 0.75 0.22 7.33
CA HIS A 355 1.85 1.04 7.81
C HIS A 355 1.54 2.51 7.52
N GLN A 356 2.00 3.41 8.38
CA GLN A 356 1.93 4.83 8.08
C GLN A 356 3.00 5.19 7.02
N LEU A 357 2.65 6.10 6.12
CA LEU A 357 3.58 6.74 5.20
C LEU A 357 3.85 8.17 5.65
N PHE A 358 5.08 8.63 5.44
CA PHE A 358 5.49 10.01 5.69
C PHE A 358 6.16 10.57 4.47
N LEU A 359 6.02 11.88 4.24
CA LEU A 359 6.77 12.57 3.20
C LEU A 359 8.11 13.03 3.77
N ASN A 360 9.22 12.71 3.10
CA ASN A 360 10.52 13.30 3.41
C ASN A 360 10.63 14.72 2.82
N GLU A 361 11.74 15.42 3.09
CA GLU A 361 11.98 16.79 2.62
C GLU A 361 11.99 16.94 1.08
N ASP A 362 12.22 15.86 0.33
CA ASP A 362 12.21 15.87 -1.14
C ASP A 362 10.82 15.52 -1.71
N GLY A 363 9.81 15.37 -0.85
CA GLY A 363 8.43 15.04 -1.22
C GLY A 363 8.27 13.60 -1.69
N TRP A 364 9.07 12.67 -1.17
CA TRP A 364 8.93 11.24 -1.42
C TRP A 364 8.39 10.53 -0.19
N PHE A 365 7.58 9.49 -0.41
CA PHE A 365 7.12 8.66 0.69
C PHE A 365 8.25 7.82 1.25
N VAL A 366 8.33 7.78 2.58
CA VAL A 366 9.08 6.81 3.38
C VAL A 366 8.08 6.02 4.21
N MET A 367 8.24 4.70 4.24
CA MET A 367 7.32 3.79 4.93
C MET A 367 7.77 3.58 6.37
N ALA A 368 6.86 3.70 7.33
CA ALA A 368 7.18 3.44 8.73
C ALA A 368 7.62 1.97 8.93
N PRO A 369 8.67 1.67 9.72
CA PRO A 369 9.17 0.30 9.86
C PRO A 369 8.16 -0.69 10.46
N PHE A 370 7.30 -0.24 11.38
CA PHE A 370 6.30 -1.08 12.05
C PHE A 370 4.87 -0.79 11.59
N PRO A 371 3.93 -1.74 11.78
CA PRO A 371 2.52 -1.50 11.55
C PRO A 371 2.00 -0.33 12.37
N TYR A 372 1.04 0.40 11.80
CA TYR A 372 0.41 1.54 12.46
C TYR A 372 -0.23 1.12 13.79
N ALA A 373 0.09 1.86 14.85
CA ALA A 373 -0.28 1.57 16.23
C ALA A 373 -0.90 2.79 16.94
N GLY A 374 -1.31 3.81 16.17
CA GLY A 374 -1.80 5.07 16.70
C GLY A 374 -0.78 6.22 16.68
N GLU A 375 0.45 5.96 16.24
CA GLU A 375 1.53 6.96 16.28
C GLU A 375 1.19 8.21 15.47
N THR A 376 1.74 9.33 15.91
CA THR A 376 1.71 10.61 15.20
C THR A 376 3.12 11.16 15.19
N ILE A 377 3.55 11.67 14.04
CA ILE A 377 4.89 12.24 13.92
C ILE A 377 4.99 13.51 14.75
N GLU A 378 6.06 13.61 15.54
CA GLU A 378 6.38 14.76 16.37
C GLU A 378 7.90 14.97 16.37
N GLU A 379 8.33 16.17 16.77
CA GLU A 379 9.76 16.42 16.94
C GLU A 379 10.28 15.69 18.18
N LEU A 380 11.24 14.79 17.98
CA LEU A 380 11.92 14.11 19.08
C LEU A 380 13.12 14.92 19.59
N PRO A 381 13.41 14.93 20.91
CA PRO A 381 14.67 15.46 21.42
C PRO A 381 15.87 14.72 20.80
N LEU A 382 17.00 15.42 20.59
CA LEU A 382 18.20 14.83 19.98
C LEU A 382 18.65 13.55 20.72
N GLN A 383 18.58 13.56 22.05
CA GLN A 383 18.98 12.42 22.90
C GLN A 383 18.10 11.18 22.69
N GLU A 384 16.86 11.35 22.23
CA GLU A 384 15.99 10.21 21.92
C GLU A 384 16.34 9.55 20.58
N VAL A 385 17.03 10.28 19.69
CA VAL A 385 17.51 9.82 18.39
C VAL A 385 18.95 9.30 18.45
N VAL A 386 19.77 9.81 19.37
CA VAL A 386 21.10 9.24 19.65
C VAL A 386 20.96 7.81 20.18
N GLY A 387 21.81 6.89 19.72
CA GLY A 387 21.87 5.54 20.25
C GLY A 387 22.23 4.48 19.21
N GLU A 388 22.13 3.21 19.61
CA GLU A 388 22.36 2.07 18.71
C GLU A 388 21.08 1.64 18.00
N TYR A 389 21.23 1.29 16.73
CA TYR A 389 20.13 0.93 15.83
C TYR A 389 20.41 -0.39 15.13
N GLN A 390 19.35 -1.17 14.94
CA GLN A 390 19.25 -2.13 13.84
C GLN A 390 18.93 -1.35 12.57
N LEU A 391 19.80 -1.46 11.56
CA LEU A 391 19.62 -0.86 10.24
C LEU A 391 19.25 -1.94 9.22
N VAL A 392 18.07 -1.81 8.61
CA VAL A 392 17.65 -2.61 7.46
C VAL A 392 17.81 -1.78 6.20
N ILE A 393 18.52 -2.30 5.20
CA ILE A 393 18.70 -1.68 3.88
C ILE A 393 17.91 -2.53 2.88
N HIS A 394 16.91 -1.93 2.23
CA HIS A 394 16.04 -2.65 1.31
C HIS A 394 16.58 -2.76 -0.12
N ASP A 395 17.69 -2.10 -0.46
CA ASP A 395 18.34 -2.06 -1.79
C ASP A 395 17.38 -1.79 -2.97
N LYS A 396 17.74 -2.14 -4.21
CA LYS A 396 16.89 -2.08 -5.41
C LYS A 396 16.69 -3.44 -6.09
N GLU A 397 17.28 -4.51 -5.57
CA GLU A 397 17.19 -5.84 -6.18
C GLU A 397 15.77 -6.42 -6.06
N MET A 398 15.38 -7.20 -7.07
CA MET A 398 14.17 -8.03 -7.02
C MET A 398 14.59 -9.43 -6.60
N THR A 399 14.60 -9.68 -5.28
CA THR A 399 15.19 -10.88 -4.69
C THR A 399 14.28 -11.52 -3.66
N ASN A 400 14.40 -12.84 -3.51
CA ASN A 400 13.73 -13.58 -2.45
C ASN A 400 14.55 -13.66 -1.15
N GLU A 401 15.76 -13.11 -1.13
CA GLU A 401 16.58 -13.05 0.07
C GLU A 401 15.91 -12.23 1.16
N ILE A 402 15.84 -12.79 2.38
CA ILE A 402 15.33 -12.09 3.55
C ILE A 402 16.47 -11.29 4.17
N ARG A 403 16.44 -9.96 4.01
CA ARG A 403 17.47 -9.07 4.54
C ARG A 403 17.43 -9.05 6.08
N LYS A 404 18.60 -9.15 6.71
CA LYS A 404 18.78 -9.02 8.16
C LYS A 404 19.31 -7.62 8.49
N PRO A 405 19.09 -7.11 9.71
CA PRO A 405 19.65 -5.82 10.09
C PRO A 405 21.16 -5.94 10.31
N VAL A 406 21.84 -4.81 10.12
CA VAL A 406 23.20 -4.59 10.63
C VAL A 406 23.14 -3.59 11.79
N ARG A 407 24.22 -3.47 12.57
CA ARG A 407 24.28 -2.53 13.70
C ARG A 407 24.98 -1.24 13.34
N ILE A 408 24.35 -0.13 13.64
CA ILE A 408 24.95 1.21 13.56
C ILE A 408 24.70 1.97 14.87
N ALA A 409 25.46 3.04 15.10
CA ALA A 409 25.20 4.00 16.16
C ALA A 409 25.11 5.42 15.59
N LEU A 410 24.08 6.16 15.99
CA LEU A 410 23.95 7.59 15.75
C LEU A 410 24.53 8.32 16.97
N ASN A 411 25.72 8.91 16.81
CA ASN A 411 26.45 9.52 17.92
C ASN A 411 26.04 10.98 18.15
N PRO A 412 26.16 11.53 19.38
CA PRO A 412 25.78 12.92 19.70
C PRO A 412 26.52 13.99 18.88
N ASP A 413 27.70 13.67 18.36
CA ASP A 413 28.53 14.57 17.55
C ASP A 413 28.14 14.59 16.07
N GLY A 414 27.05 13.91 15.70
CA GLY A 414 26.56 13.81 14.32
C GLY A 414 27.26 12.72 13.50
N THR A 415 28.16 11.93 14.07
CA THR A 415 28.78 10.80 13.35
C THR A 415 27.93 9.54 13.39
N VAL A 416 28.06 8.70 12.36
CA VAL A 416 27.52 7.33 12.32
C VAL A 416 28.68 6.35 12.35
N THR A 417 28.60 5.37 13.25
CA THR A 417 29.61 4.29 13.40
C THR A 417 28.96 2.91 13.37
N GLY A 418 29.78 1.85 13.25
CA GLY A 418 29.32 0.46 13.21
C GLY A 418 29.49 -0.17 11.83
N ALA A 419 28.47 -0.89 11.37
CA ALA A 419 28.48 -1.60 10.08
C ALA A 419 28.34 -0.67 8.86
N GLN A 420 27.90 0.56 9.08
CA GLN A 420 27.93 1.66 8.12
C GLN A 420 28.60 2.84 8.81
N THR A 421 29.28 3.69 8.04
CA THR A 421 29.95 4.87 8.58
C THR A 421 29.51 6.14 7.87
N GLY A 422 29.55 7.27 8.59
CA GLY A 422 29.32 8.58 7.99
C GLY A 422 28.75 9.58 8.97
N GLU A 423 27.71 10.30 8.56
CA GLU A 423 27.19 11.48 9.28
C GLU A 423 25.66 11.44 9.31
N TRP A 424 25.07 12.06 10.34
CA TRP A 424 23.64 12.25 10.44
C TRP A 424 23.31 13.61 11.05
N GLU A 425 22.19 14.17 10.62
CA GLU A 425 21.63 15.39 11.19
C GLU A 425 20.10 15.31 11.22
N LYS A 426 19.49 16.18 12.03
CA LYS A 426 18.03 16.28 12.18
C LYS A 426 17.59 17.73 12.14
N LYS A 427 16.41 17.97 11.57
CA LYS A 427 15.70 19.25 11.61
C LYS A 427 14.20 19.00 11.83
N GLY A 428 13.67 19.42 12.99
CA GLY A 428 12.33 18.98 13.40
C GLY A 428 12.27 17.46 13.51
N HIS A 429 11.30 16.84 12.84
CA HIS A 429 11.17 15.39 12.71
C HIS A 429 11.93 14.80 11.50
N TYR A 430 12.48 15.64 10.61
CA TYR A 430 13.27 15.17 9.48
C TYR A 430 14.65 14.71 9.92
N ILE A 431 15.13 13.66 9.29
CA ILE A 431 16.47 13.11 9.48
C ILE A 431 17.16 12.94 8.12
N THR A 432 18.43 13.34 8.07
CA THR A 432 19.31 13.12 6.92
C THR A 432 20.49 12.27 7.37
N LEU A 433 20.72 11.16 6.69
CA LEU A 433 21.86 10.28 6.92
C LEU A 433 22.75 10.27 5.68
N LYS A 434 24.06 10.36 5.88
CA LYS A 434 25.07 10.12 4.86
C LYS A 434 25.79 8.84 5.24
N LEU A 435 25.43 7.72 4.62
CA LEU A 435 25.95 6.39 4.92
C LEU A 435 26.78 5.90 3.74
N ASP A 436 28.06 5.60 3.97
CA ASP A 436 29.00 5.08 2.97
C ASP A 436 28.99 5.88 1.63
N GLY A 437 28.79 7.20 1.72
CA GLY A 437 28.77 8.14 0.59
C GLY A 437 27.39 8.43 -0.02
N GLU A 438 26.35 7.69 0.39
CA GLU A 438 24.96 7.90 -0.07
C GLU A 438 24.16 8.75 0.91
N ILE A 439 23.35 9.67 0.40
CA ILE A 439 22.48 10.54 1.21
C ILE A 439 21.06 9.95 1.23
N TYR A 440 20.54 9.75 2.43
CA TYR A 440 19.18 9.31 2.72
C TYR A 440 18.44 10.41 3.47
N LYS A 441 17.25 10.79 3.01
CA LYS A 441 16.37 11.75 3.68
C LYS A 441 15.08 11.09 4.10
N GLY A 442 14.63 11.39 5.32
CA GLY A 442 13.52 10.67 5.92
C GLY A 442 12.95 11.37 7.13
N VAL A 443 12.31 10.57 7.96
CA VAL A 443 11.73 11.01 9.23
C VAL A 443 12.19 10.13 10.39
N ALA A 444 12.27 10.72 11.58
CA ALA A 444 12.42 10.02 12.84
C ALA A 444 11.15 10.18 13.68
N LEU A 445 10.71 9.12 14.35
CA LEU A 445 9.48 9.09 15.14
C LEU A 445 9.50 7.99 16.20
N LYS A 446 8.54 8.04 17.13
CA LYS A 446 8.22 6.89 18.00
C LYS A 446 7.27 5.94 17.29
N GLN A 447 7.55 4.64 17.36
CA GLN A 447 6.64 3.59 16.92
C GLN A 447 6.57 2.46 17.95
N TRP A 448 5.43 1.77 17.95
CA TRP A 448 5.26 0.54 18.72
C TRP A 448 6.04 -0.60 18.06
N HIS A 449 7.06 -1.10 18.74
CA HIS A 449 7.82 -2.25 18.28
C HIS A 449 6.94 -3.50 18.31
N TYR A 450 6.55 -3.97 17.12
CA TYR A 450 5.51 -5.00 16.97
C TYR A 450 5.78 -6.31 17.73
N SER A 451 7.02 -6.81 17.72
CA SER A 451 7.42 -8.02 18.45
C SER A 451 7.81 -7.79 19.91
N GLU A 452 8.53 -6.70 20.22
CA GLU A 452 9.04 -6.42 21.57
C GLU A 452 8.01 -5.77 22.50
N LYS A 453 6.89 -5.27 21.96
CA LYS A 453 5.78 -4.69 22.72
C LYS A 453 6.20 -3.51 23.61
N LYS A 454 6.95 -2.58 23.02
CA LYS A 454 7.35 -1.30 23.63
C LYS A 454 7.45 -0.21 22.58
N TRP A 455 7.32 1.04 22.99
CA TRP A 455 7.58 2.19 22.10
C TRP A 455 9.08 2.37 21.92
N VAL A 456 9.54 2.51 20.68
CA VAL A 456 10.95 2.71 20.33
C VAL A 456 11.08 3.87 19.36
N THR A 457 12.24 4.53 19.38
CA THR A 457 12.60 5.47 18.32
C THR A 457 12.94 4.70 17.07
N VAL A 458 12.37 5.10 15.94
CA VAL A 458 12.71 4.59 14.62
C VAL A 458 13.01 5.73 13.67
N PHE A 459 13.71 5.42 12.58
CA PHE A 459 13.73 6.29 11.41
C PHE A 459 13.45 5.49 10.14
N SER A 460 12.91 6.19 9.14
CA SER A 460 12.73 5.67 7.78
C SER A 460 13.17 6.74 6.80
N ALA A 461 14.12 6.40 5.93
CA ALA A 461 14.74 7.34 5.01
C ALA A 461 14.96 6.73 3.63
N LEU A 462 15.05 7.59 2.62
CA LEU A 462 15.14 7.24 1.22
C LEU A 462 16.29 8.00 0.56
N SER A 463 17.11 7.31 -0.24
CA SER A 463 18.12 7.96 -1.08
C SER A 463 17.58 8.43 -2.43
N GLN A 464 18.30 9.34 -3.08
CA GLN A 464 18.00 9.72 -4.46
C GLN A 464 18.03 8.53 -5.43
N LYS A 465 18.83 7.50 -5.12
CA LYS A 465 18.87 6.23 -5.84
C LYS A 465 17.64 5.35 -5.63
N GLY A 466 16.60 5.82 -4.94
CA GLY A 466 15.39 5.06 -4.71
C GLY A 466 15.54 3.88 -3.73
N VAL A 467 16.54 3.92 -2.84
CA VAL A 467 16.79 2.88 -1.83
C VAL A 467 16.28 3.32 -0.47
N SER A 468 15.41 2.52 0.14
CA SER A 468 14.90 2.77 1.49
C SER A 468 15.78 2.13 2.57
N VAL A 469 15.94 2.82 3.69
CA VAL A 469 16.60 2.33 4.90
C VAL A 469 15.72 2.57 6.13
N TRP A 470 15.69 1.59 7.02
CA TRP A 470 14.97 1.65 8.28
C TRP A 470 15.92 1.47 9.46
N GLY A 471 15.84 2.37 10.44
CA GLY A 471 16.54 2.26 11.70
C GLY A 471 15.58 1.97 12.84
N ILE A 472 15.88 0.96 13.65
CA ILE A 472 15.13 0.62 14.87
C ILE A 472 16.07 0.72 16.08
N LYS A 473 15.83 1.67 16.99
CA LYS A 473 16.67 1.87 18.17
C LYS A 473 16.56 0.68 19.12
N THR A 474 17.69 0.16 19.62
CA THR A 474 17.72 -1.09 20.42
C THR A 474 18.09 -0.91 21.89
N SER A 475 18.73 0.19 22.24
CA SER A 475 19.09 0.57 23.61
C SER A 475 18.38 1.87 23.95
N GLU A 476 17.81 1.98 25.15
CA GLU A 476 17.28 3.26 25.65
C GLU A 476 18.42 4.23 25.97
#